data_AF-A0A1V5CA28-F1
#
_entry.id   AF-A0A1V5CA28-F1
#
_cell.length_a   1.000
_cell.length_b   1.000
_cell.length_c   1.000
_cell.angle_alpha   90.00
_cell.angle_beta   90.00
_cell.angle_gamma   90.00
#
_symmetry.space_group_name_H-M   'P 1'
#
loop_
_entity.id
_entity.type
_entity.pdbx_description
1 polymer ?
#
loop_
_entity_poly.entity_id
_entity_poly.type
_entity_poly.pdbx_seq_one_letter_code
_entity_poly.pdbx_strand_id
1 'polypeptide(L)'
;MDWRDIGKALVSQGVPLLGGLLGGPAGAIAGKVVAGLFDADPGSPESVMNAIQQDPEAMRKLREFELTHQQKLQELQLEETKAFLADIDSARRREAAVVAATGKADRHLYVLAYIMTGTFLLLAGYLFHGAIYGGSSVVAALKDNSLVMLIIGALISGFTQVLSYFFGSSQGSAEKTKVMSARG
;
A
#
# COMPACT_ATOMS: atom_id res chain seq x y z
N MET A 1 -1.82 20.12 -11.82
CA MET A 1 -2.94 19.42 -11.16
C MET A 1 -2.74 17.92 -11.44
N ASP A 2 -2.92 17.01 -10.48
CA ASP A 2 -2.56 15.60 -10.68
C ASP A 2 -3.78 14.68 -10.80
N TRP A 3 -3.63 13.53 -11.49
CA TRP A 3 -4.68 12.51 -11.65
C TRP A 3 -5.33 12.08 -10.33
N ARG A 4 -4.57 12.12 -9.24
CA ARG A 4 -5.05 11.79 -7.88
C ARG A 4 -6.08 12.80 -7.36
N ASP A 5 -5.94 14.07 -7.72
CA ASP A 5 -6.88 15.11 -7.28
C ASP A 5 -8.19 15.00 -8.06
N ILE A 6 -8.10 14.69 -9.37
CA ILE A 6 -9.26 14.37 -10.21
C ILE A 6 -9.99 13.14 -9.67
N GLY A 7 -9.26 12.07 -9.35
CA GLY A 7 -9.82 10.85 -8.81
C GLY A 7 -10.60 11.09 -7.50
N LYS A 8 -10.02 11.85 -6.56
CA LYS A 8 -10.69 12.21 -5.29
C LYS A 8 -11.97 13.01 -5.53
N ALA A 9 -11.96 13.96 -6.45
CA ALA A 9 -13.14 14.75 -6.80
C ALA A 9 -14.25 13.88 -7.40
N LEU A 10 -13.91 12.90 -8.22
CA LEU A 10 -14.90 11.98 -8.81
C LEU A 10 -15.48 11.01 -7.76
N VAL A 11 -14.65 10.51 -6.84
CA VAL A 11 -15.14 9.69 -5.72
C VAL A 11 -16.15 10.48 -4.86
N SER A 12 -15.84 11.73 -4.51
CA SER A 12 -16.72 12.55 -3.67
C SER A 12 -18.04 12.93 -4.36
N GLN A 13 -18.06 12.94 -5.69
CA GLN A 13 -19.25 13.22 -6.50
C GLN A 13 -20.04 11.96 -6.92
N GLY A 14 -19.67 10.79 -6.38
CA GLY A 14 -20.41 9.55 -6.56
C GLY A 14 -20.06 8.78 -7.83
N VAL A 15 -18.80 8.88 -8.28
CA VAL A 15 -18.22 8.07 -9.38
C VAL A 15 -17.00 7.28 -8.85
N PRO A 16 -17.20 6.31 -7.94
CA PRO A 16 -16.12 5.72 -7.14
C PRO A 16 -15.16 4.80 -7.89
N LEU A 17 -15.60 4.04 -8.90
CA LEU A 17 -14.76 3.09 -9.63
C LEU A 17 -13.77 3.82 -10.54
N LEU A 18 -14.26 4.80 -11.33
CA LEU A 18 -13.39 5.64 -12.15
C LEU A 18 -12.49 6.51 -11.28
N GLY A 19 -13.03 7.10 -10.22
CA GLY A 19 -12.25 7.91 -9.28
C GLY A 19 -11.15 7.11 -8.58
N GLY A 20 -11.44 5.86 -8.21
CA GLY A 20 -10.45 4.94 -7.65
C GLY A 20 -9.34 4.57 -8.64
N LEU A 21 -9.69 4.30 -9.90
CA LEU A 21 -8.70 4.00 -10.95
C LEU A 21 -7.84 5.23 -11.30
N LEU A 22 -8.43 6.43 -11.36
CA LEU A 22 -7.71 7.69 -11.56
C LEU A 22 -6.78 8.05 -10.39
N GLY A 23 -7.21 7.74 -9.17
CA GLY A 23 -6.43 7.95 -7.96
C GLY A 23 -5.36 6.88 -7.69
N GLY A 24 -5.42 5.76 -8.42
CA GLY A 24 -4.52 4.62 -8.30
C GLY A 24 -3.23 4.76 -9.11
N PRO A 25 -2.28 3.83 -8.97
CA PRO A 25 -1.06 3.79 -9.77
C PRO A 25 -1.32 3.69 -11.28
N ALA A 26 -2.47 3.13 -11.69
CA ALA A 26 -2.92 3.15 -13.08
C ALA A 26 -3.62 4.47 -13.52
N GLY A 27 -3.54 5.54 -12.72
CA GLY A 27 -4.28 6.79 -12.94
C GLY A 27 -4.04 7.45 -14.29
N ALA A 28 -2.85 7.34 -14.86
CA ALA A 28 -2.56 7.84 -16.20
C ALA A 28 -3.30 7.07 -17.31
N ILE A 29 -3.58 5.77 -17.12
CA ILE A 29 -4.32 4.95 -18.08
C ILE A 29 -5.81 5.26 -17.98
N ALA A 30 -6.34 5.33 -16.74
CA ALA A 30 -7.72 5.74 -16.49
C ALA A 30 -7.99 7.16 -17.00
N GLY A 31 -6.98 8.04 -16.90
CA GLY A 31 -6.98 9.39 -17.46
C GLY A 31 -7.25 9.43 -18.97
N LYS A 32 -6.70 8.48 -19.74
CA LYS A 32 -6.95 8.40 -21.19
C LYS A 32 -8.38 7.99 -21.53
N VAL A 33 -8.97 7.11 -20.73
CA VAL A 33 -10.37 6.68 -20.90
C VAL A 33 -11.29 7.87 -20.67
N VAL A 34 -11.05 8.63 -19.61
CA VAL A 34 -11.83 9.85 -19.32
C VAL A 34 -11.54 10.95 -20.34
N ALA A 35 -10.30 11.10 -20.81
CA ALA A 35 -9.97 12.04 -21.88
C ALA A 35 -10.76 11.74 -23.16
N GLY A 36 -10.88 10.46 -23.55
CA GLY A 36 -11.67 10.04 -24.72
C GLY A 36 -13.17 10.28 -24.58
N LEU A 37 -13.71 10.29 -23.36
CA LEU A 37 -15.12 10.64 -23.09
C LEU A 37 -15.44 12.12 -23.33
N PHE A 38 -14.45 12.99 -23.14
CA PHE A 38 -14.60 14.45 -23.20
C PHE A 38 -13.82 15.10 -24.35
N ASP A 39 -13.24 14.30 -25.26
CA ASP A 39 -12.38 14.74 -26.36
C ASP A 39 -11.24 15.66 -25.90
N ALA A 40 -10.69 15.36 -24.71
CA ALA A 40 -9.62 16.10 -24.07
C ALA A 40 -8.25 15.46 -24.37
N ASP A 41 -7.16 16.19 -24.07
CA ASP A 41 -5.80 15.67 -24.25
C ASP A 41 -5.51 14.54 -23.24
N PRO A 42 -5.27 13.29 -23.68
CA PRO A 42 -4.97 12.15 -22.81
C PRO A 42 -3.65 12.28 -22.04
N GLY A 43 -2.78 13.21 -22.43
CA GLY A 43 -1.51 13.50 -21.75
C GLY A 43 -1.62 14.56 -20.64
N SER A 44 -2.73 15.29 -20.56
CA SER A 44 -2.86 16.46 -19.69
C SER A 44 -4.03 16.31 -18.70
N PRO A 45 -3.75 16.07 -17.40
CA PRO A 45 -4.79 16.05 -16.37
C PRO A 45 -5.60 17.35 -16.31
N GLU A 46 -4.95 18.48 -16.60
CA GLU A 46 -5.58 19.81 -16.60
C GLU A 46 -6.56 19.96 -17.77
N SER A 47 -6.21 19.45 -18.96
CA SER A 47 -7.14 19.43 -20.10
C SER A 47 -8.39 18.61 -19.79
N VAL A 48 -8.22 17.43 -19.20
CA VAL A 48 -9.34 16.55 -18.82
C VAL A 48 -10.22 17.21 -17.75
N MET A 49 -9.63 17.81 -16.72
CA MET A 49 -10.39 18.50 -15.67
C MET A 49 -11.17 19.69 -16.25
N ASN A 50 -10.54 20.50 -17.12
CA ASN A 50 -11.22 21.62 -17.75
C ASN A 50 -12.39 21.15 -18.60
N ALA A 51 -12.24 20.05 -19.36
CA ALA A 51 -13.32 19.49 -20.16
C ALA A 51 -14.48 18.96 -19.29
N ILE A 52 -14.17 18.35 -18.13
CA ILE A 52 -15.18 17.94 -17.14
C ILE A 52 -15.90 19.14 -16.54
N GLN A 53 -15.20 20.23 -16.24
CA GLN A 53 -15.80 21.44 -15.64
C GLN A 53 -16.63 22.25 -16.63
N GLN A 54 -16.26 22.25 -17.90
CA GLN A 54 -16.96 22.97 -18.97
C GLN A 54 -18.24 22.27 -19.42
N ASP A 55 -18.38 20.96 -19.14
CA ASP A 55 -19.57 20.18 -19.50
C ASP A 55 -20.51 20.03 -18.29
N PRO A 56 -21.70 20.69 -18.30
CA PRO A 56 -22.69 20.56 -17.24
C PRO A 56 -23.21 19.14 -17.04
N GLU A 57 -23.13 18.31 -18.09
CA GLU A 57 -23.56 16.91 -18.11
C GLU A 57 -22.41 15.93 -17.81
N ALA A 58 -21.20 16.42 -17.51
CA ALA A 58 -20.02 15.60 -17.29
C ALA A 58 -20.25 14.50 -16.25
N MET A 59 -20.85 14.87 -15.12
CA MET A 59 -21.12 13.92 -14.05
C MET A 59 -22.17 12.88 -14.41
N ARG A 60 -23.15 13.23 -15.23
CA ARG A 60 -24.13 12.27 -15.75
C ARG A 60 -23.44 11.28 -16.70
N LYS A 61 -22.62 11.77 -17.64
CA LYS A 61 -21.85 10.95 -18.58
C LYS A 61 -20.88 10.00 -17.87
N LEU A 62 -20.15 10.50 -16.88
CA LEU A 62 -19.22 9.70 -16.09
C LEU A 62 -19.93 8.59 -15.31
N ARG A 63 -21.06 8.90 -14.70
CA ARG A 63 -21.89 7.90 -14.00
C ARG A 63 -22.49 6.88 -14.97
N GLU A 64 -23.01 7.33 -16.10
CA GLU A 64 -23.56 6.46 -17.14
C GLU A 64 -22.48 5.51 -17.68
N PHE A 65 -21.28 6.03 -17.93
CA PHE A 65 -20.13 5.23 -18.34
C PHE A 65 -19.73 4.21 -17.27
N GLU A 66 -19.67 4.63 -16.00
CA GLU A 66 -19.34 3.75 -14.88
C GLU A 66 -20.37 2.64 -14.71
N LEU A 67 -21.67 2.94 -14.80
CA LEU A 67 -22.74 1.94 -14.72
C LEU A 67 -22.70 0.97 -15.90
N THR A 68 -22.44 1.49 -17.10
CA THR A 68 -22.34 0.68 -18.33
C THR A 68 -21.14 -0.27 -18.28
N HIS A 69 -20.02 0.18 -17.71
CA HIS A 69 -18.77 -0.57 -17.67
C HIS A 69 -18.42 -1.09 -16.27
N GLN A 70 -19.41 -1.16 -15.36
CA GLN A 70 -19.17 -1.42 -13.94
C GLN A 70 -18.36 -2.68 -13.71
N GLN A 71 -18.76 -3.79 -14.36
CA GLN A 71 -18.07 -5.06 -14.26
C GLN A 71 -16.61 -4.95 -14.74
N LYS A 72 -16.38 -4.26 -15.87
CA LYS A 72 -15.03 -4.11 -16.43
C LYS A 72 -14.14 -3.23 -15.54
N LEU A 73 -14.69 -2.15 -14.99
CA LEU A 73 -13.96 -1.28 -14.06
C LEU A 73 -13.61 -2.01 -12.76
N GLN A 74 -14.50 -2.84 -12.25
CA GLN A 74 -14.23 -3.70 -11.09
C GLN A 74 -13.16 -4.76 -11.40
N GLU A 75 -13.20 -5.38 -12.58
CA GLU A 75 -12.15 -6.30 -13.02
C GLU A 75 -10.78 -5.62 -13.06
N LEU A 76 -10.69 -4.41 -13.61
CA LEU A 76 -9.44 -3.65 -13.69
C LEU A 76 -8.90 -3.28 -12.30
N GLN A 77 -9.76 -2.84 -11.38
CA GLN A 77 -9.34 -2.57 -9.99
C GLN A 77 -8.86 -3.85 -9.29
N LEU A 78 -9.52 -4.98 -9.55
CA LEU A 78 -9.13 -6.26 -8.99
C LEU A 78 -7.81 -6.76 -9.58
N GLU A 79 -7.60 -6.56 -10.87
CA GLU A 79 -6.35 -6.88 -11.57
C GLU A 79 -5.18 -6.02 -11.06
N GLU A 80 -5.39 -4.71 -10.89
CA GLU A 80 -4.42 -3.80 -10.28
C GLU A 80 -4.08 -4.23 -8.85
N THR A 81 -5.10 -4.57 -8.05
CA THR A 81 -4.90 -5.09 -6.69
C THR A 81 -4.15 -6.42 -6.71
N LYS A 82 -4.46 -7.32 -7.65
CA LYS A 82 -3.74 -8.59 -7.82
C LYS A 82 -2.30 -8.38 -8.23
N ALA A 83 -2.01 -7.45 -9.15
CA ALA A 83 -0.66 -7.13 -9.58
C ALA A 83 0.14 -6.54 -8.42
N PHE A 84 -0.45 -5.62 -7.65
CA PHE A 84 0.17 -5.07 -6.44
C PHE A 84 0.43 -6.16 -5.39
N LEU A 85 -0.54 -7.03 -5.14
CA LEU A 85 -0.37 -8.15 -4.22
C LEU A 85 0.66 -9.17 -4.73
N ALA A 86 0.73 -9.42 -6.04
CA ALA A 86 1.72 -10.30 -6.64
C ALA A 86 3.14 -9.73 -6.56
N ASP A 87 3.30 -8.41 -6.70
CA ASP A 87 4.57 -7.73 -6.49
C ASP A 87 5.05 -7.90 -5.04
N ILE A 88 4.15 -7.71 -4.07
CA ILE A 88 4.41 -8.00 -2.65
C ILE A 88 4.68 -9.49 -2.40
N ASP A 89 3.99 -10.39 -3.11
CA ASP A 89 4.13 -11.84 -2.98
C ASP A 89 5.42 -12.37 -3.63
N SER A 90 6.02 -11.63 -4.58
CA SER A 90 7.22 -12.05 -5.32
C SER A 90 8.45 -12.24 -4.42
N ALA A 91 8.54 -11.50 -3.32
CA ALA A 91 9.58 -11.66 -2.32
C ALA A 91 9.44 -13.01 -1.58
N ARG A 92 8.21 -13.37 -1.21
CA ARG A 92 7.89 -14.63 -0.50
C ARG A 92 7.96 -15.86 -1.40
N ARG A 93 7.61 -15.72 -2.68
CA ARG A 93 7.74 -16.81 -3.66
C ARG A 93 9.19 -17.15 -3.96
N ARG A 94 10.12 -16.19 -3.91
CA ARG A 94 11.56 -16.48 -4.02
C ARG A 94 12.04 -17.34 -2.85
N GLU A 95 11.64 -17.03 -1.62
CA GLU A 95 12.00 -17.83 -0.45
C GLU A 95 11.33 -19.22 -0.50
N ALA A 96 10.05 -19.30 -0.83
CA ALA A 96 9.35 -20.56 -1.00
C ALA A 96 9.94 -21.41 -2.15
N ALA A 97 10.35 -20.80 -3.26
CA ALA A 97 10.99 -21.50 -4.38
C ALA A 97 12.42 -21.96 -4.04
N VAL A 98 13.20 -21.17 -3.29
CA VAL A 98 14.51 -21.58 -2.78
C VAL A 98 14.37 -22.74 -1.80
N VAL A 99 13.41 -22.68 -0.88
CA VAL A 99 13.12 -23.76 0.09
C VAL A 99 12.59 -25.02 -0.61
N ALA A 100 11.73 -24.87 -1.62
CA ALA A 100 11.21 -25.99 -2.42
C ALA A 100 12.29 -26.65 -3.30
N ALA A 101 13.25 -25.87 -3.82
CA ALA A 101 14.35 -26.38 -4.64
C ALA A 101 15.48 -27.00 -3.82
N THR A 102 15.74 -26.52 -2.59
CA THR A 102 16.86 -26.98 -1.75
C THR A 102 16.45 -27.90 -0.60
N GLY A 103 15.15 -28.04 -0.32
CA GLY A 103 14.60 -28.91 0.72
C GLY A 103 14.94 -28.48 2.16
N LYS A 104 15.56 -27.31 2.34
CA LYS A 104 15.96 -26.77 3.63
C LYS A 104 15.23 -25.45 3.83
N ALA A 105 14.37 -25.39 4.84
CA ALA A 105 13.85 -24.12 5.33
C ALA A 105 15.04 -23.20 5.65
N ASP A 106 15.00 -21.96 5.19
CA ASP A 106 16.11 -21.02 5.29
C ASP A 106 16.30 -20.62 6.76
N ARG A 107 16.99 -21.46 7.54
CA ARG A 107 17.24 -21.25 8.98
C ARG A 107 17.98 -19.94 9.21
N HIS A 108 18.73 -19.48 8.22
CA HIS A 108 19.42 -18.19 8.26
C HIS A 108 18.45 -17.02 8.43
N LEU A 109 17.25 -17.10 7.84
CA LEU A 109 16.23 -16.05 7.96
C LEU A 109 15.63 -16.01 9.38
N TYR A 110 15.33 -17.17 9.96
CA TYR A 110 14.85 -17.24 11.36
C TYR A 110 15.94 -16.84 12.35
N VAL A 111 17.19 -17.25 12.14
CA VAL A 111 18.33 -16.82 12.95
C VAL A 111 18.52 -15.31 12.85
N LEU A 112 18.43 -14.73 11.65
CA LEU A 112 18.51 -13.29 11.45
C LEU A 112 17.35 -12.55 12.12
N ALA A 113 16.12 -13.08 12.04
CA ALA A 113 14.97 -12.53 12.74
C ALA A 113 15.12 -12.58 14.26
N TYR A 114 15.63 -13.69 14.82
CA TYR A 114 15.92 -13.80 16.25
C TYR A 114 17.05 -12.85 16.69
N ILE A 115 18.10 -12.69 15.88
CA ILE A 115 19.17 -11.74 16.15
C ILE A 115 18.63 -10.31 16.12
N MET A 116 17.91 -9.90 15.07
CA MET A 116 17.34 -8.56 14.98
C MET A 116 16.38 -8.26 16.13
N THR A 117 15.47 -9.18 16.44
CA THR A 117 14.50 -9.03 17.53
C THR A 117 15.21 -8.98 18.88
N GLY A 118 16.20 -9.85 19.09
CA GLY A 118 17.01 -9.89 20.31
C GLY A 118 17.82 -8.60 20.51
N THR A 119 18.51 -8.12 19.47
CA THR A 119 19.26 -6.86 19.53
C THR A 119 18.34 -5.67 19.78
N PHE A 120 17.16 -5.62 19.16
CA PHE A 120 16.18 -4.57 19.42
C PHE A 120 15.69 -4.58 20.87
N LEU A 121 15.33 -5.75 21.42
CA LEU A 121 14.87 -5.87 22.80
C LEU A 121 15.97 -5.56 23.82
N LEU A 122 17.21 -5.95 23.54
CA LEU A 122 18.36 -5.62 24.39
C LEU A 122 18.65 -4.11 24.39
N LEU A 123 18.62 -3.48 23.21
CA LEU A 123 18.81 -2.02 23.10
C LEU A 123 17.68 -1.28 23.80
N ALA A 124 16.42 -1.69 23.58
CA ALA A 124 15.27 -1.11 24.24
C ALA A 124 15.39 -1.28 25.77
N GLY A 125 15.71 -2.48 26.25
CA GLY A 125 15.92 -2.76 27.67
C GLY A 125 17.03 -1.91 28.28
N TYR A 126 18.15 -1.73 27.58
CA TYR A 126 19.25 -0.87 28.00
C TYR A 126 18.82 0.61 28.10
N LEU A 127 18.08 1.12 27.11
CA LEU A 127 17.55 2.48 27.13
C LEU A 127 16.51 2.68 28.23
N PHE A 128 15.60 1.72 28.44
CA PHE A 128 14.62 1.77 29.53
C PHE A 128 15.29 1.72 30.91
N HIS A 129 16.29 0.85 31.10
CA HIS A 129 17.08 0.81 32.32
C HIS A 129 17.80 2.15 32.56
N GLY A 130 18.44 2.70 31.53
CA GLY A 130 19.10 4.01 31.60
C GLY A 130 18.16 5.19 31.90
N ALA A 131 16.93 5.14 31.38
CA ALA A 131 15.89 6.15 31.61
C ALA A 131 15.29 6.09 33.02
N ILE A 132 15.11 4.88 33.58
CA ILE A 132 14.49 4.67 34.89
C ILE A 132 15.50 4.87 36.03
N TYR A 133 16.73 4.39 35.87
CA TYR A 133 17.76 4.43 36.92
C TYR A 133 18.72 5.63 36.76
N GLY A 134 18.41 6.57 35.87
CA GLY A 134 19.07 7.89 35.79
C GLY A 134 20.53 7.90 35.35
N GLY A 135 21.06 6.78 34.84
CA GLY A 135 22.50 6.58 34.67
C GLY A 135 23.05 6.70 33.24
N SER A 136 22.22 6.71 32.18
CA SER A 136 22.76 6.69 30.81
C SER A 136 22.84 8.09 30.19
N SER A 137 24.06 8.56 29.91
CA SER A 137 24.35 9.72 29.05
C SER A 137 23.69 9.65 27.67
N VAL A 138 23.38 8.43 27.22
CA VAL A 138 22.69 8.13 25.97
C VAL A 138 21.25 8.66 26.00
N VAL A 139 20.40 8.27 26.96
CA VAL A 139 19.00 8.75 27.00
C VAL A 139 18.92 10.28 27.11
N ALA A 140 19.83 10.90 27.87
CA ALA A 140 19.92 12.37 27.95
C ALA A 140 20.32 13.02 26.61
N ALA A 141 21.29 12.46 25.88
CA ALA A 141 21.69 12.93 24.54
C ALA A 141 20.64 12.66 23.45
N LEU A 142 19.78 11.65 23.65
CA LEU A 142 18.72 11.26 22.73
C LEU A 142 17.44 12.11 22.89
N LYS A 143 17.18 12.66 24.07
CA LYS A 143 15.90 13.31 24.41
C LYS A 143 15.64 14.62 23.66
N ASP A 144 16.70 15.42 23.41
CA ASP A 144 16.59 16.75 22.79
C ASP A 144 17.00 16.78 21.30
N ASN A 145 17.33 15.63 20.70
CA ASN A 145 17.82 15.57 19.33
C ASN A 145 16.73 15.07 18.36
N SER A 146 16.27 15.95 17.48
CA SER A 146 15.23 15.64 16.48
C SER A 146 15.65 14.54 15.49
N LEU A 147 16.94 14.38 15.19
CA LEU A 147 17.45 13.30 14.35
C LEU A 147 17.31 11.94 15.03
N VAL A 148 17.43 11.89 16.35
CA VAL A 148 17.27 10.67 17.12
C VAL A 148 15.81 10.23 17.12
N MET A 149 14.87 11.15 17.28
CA MET A 149 13.44 10.84 17.19
C MET A 149 13.07 10.31 15.80
N LEU A 150 13.68 10.86 14.74
CA LEU A 150 13.52 10.34 13.37
C LEU A 150 14.05 8.91 13.24
N ILE A 151 15.24 8.62 13.78
CA ILE A 151 15.84 7.28 13.76
C ILE A 151 15.00 6.28 14.57
N ILE A 152 14.50 6.66 15.74
CA ILE A 152 13.60 5.83 16.55
C ILE A 152 12.30 5.55 15.79
N GLY A 153 11.71 6.55 15.14
CA GLY A 153 10.54 6.38 14.28
C GLY A 153 10.80 5.41 13.12
N ALA A 154 11.94 5.54 12.45
CA ALA A 154 12.35 4.62 11.40
C ALA A 154 12.55 3.19 11.93
N LEU A 155 13.09 3.02 13.13
CA LEU A 155 13.30 1.73 13.79
C LEU A 155 11.96 1.05 14.12
N ILE A 156 10.98 1.81 14.65
CA ILE A 156 9.62 1.32 14.92
C ILE A 156 8.92 0.89 13.63
N SER A 157 9.04 1.70 12.56
CA SER A 157 8.49 1.39 11.24
C SER A 157 9.08 0.10 10.66
N GLY A 158 10.42 -0.03 10.71
CA GLY A 158 11.12 -1.24 10.27
C GLY A 158 10.72 -2.49 11.07
N PHE A 159 10.59 -2.37 12.40
CA PHE A 159 10.11 -3.47 13.24
C PHE A 159 8.67 -3.89 12.89
N THR A 160 7.78 -2.92 12.66
CA THR A 160 6.40 -3.18 12.22
C THR A 160 6.37 -3.90 10.87
N GLN A 161 7.28 -3.55 9.97
CA GLN A 161 7.41 -4.21 8.66
C GLN A 161 7.89 -5.66 8.80
N VAL A 162 8.84 -5.95 9.70
CA VAL A 162 9.28 -7.32 10.03
C VAL A 162 8.13 -8.14 10.64
N LEU A 163 7.40 -7.58 11.61
CA LEU A 163 6.22 -8.26 12.18
C LEU A 163 5.15 -8.53 11.12
N SER A 164 4.91 -7.56 10.23
CA SER A 164 3.95 -7.72 9.13
C SER A 164 4.38 -8.81 8.14
N TYR A 165 5.69 -8.95 7.90
CA TYR A 165 6.24 -10.02 7.07
C TYR A 165 6.04 -11.41 7.71
N PHE A 166 6.33 -11.57 9.02
CA PHE A 166 6.23 -12.86 9.71
C PHE A 166 4.80 -13.26 10.12
N PHE A 167 3.97 -12.30 10.52
CA PHE A 167 2.64 -12.57 11.10
C PHE A 167 1.47 -12.11 10.23
N GLY A 168 1.71 -11.24 9.24
CA GLY A 168 0.65 -10.50 8.54
C GLY A 168 0.03 -11.16 7.31
N SER A 169 0.52 -12.30 6.81
CA SER A 169 -0.04 -12.90 5.57
C SER A 169 -0.57 -14.33 5.66
N SER A 170 -0.36 -15.02 6.78
CA SER A 170 -0.83 -16.41 6.95
C SER A 170 -2.27 -16.48 7.48
N GLN A 171 -2.65 -15.66 8.45
CA GLN A 171 -4.03 -15.65 8.97
C GLN A 171 -5.01 -14.95 8.00
N GLY A 172 -4.64 -13.80 7.45
CA GLY A 172 -5.53 -13.04 6.55
C GLY A 172 -5.86 -13.75 5.24
N SER A 173 -4.97 -14.61 4.73
CA SER A 173 -5.21 -15.38 3.50
C SER A 173 -6.07 -16.61 3.77
N ALA A 174 -5.80 -17.36 4.84
CA ALA A 174 -6.61 -18.52 5.23
C ALA A 174 -8.05 -18.11 5.58
N GLU A 175 -8.22 -16.97 6.23
CA GLU A 175 -9.53 -16.43 6.59
C GLU A 175 -10.30 -15.91 5.36
N LYS A 176 -9.61 -15.25 4.41
CA LYS A 176 -10.22 -14.87 3.12
C LYS A 176 -10.65 -16.08 2.31
N THR A 177 -9.83 -17.13 2.21
CA THR A 177 -10.20 -18.37 1.51
C THR A 177 -11.39 -19.07 2.17
N LYS A 178 -11.43 -19.10 3.50
CA LYS A 178 -12.54 -19.71 4.27
C LYS A 178 -13.85 -18.92 4.13
N VAL A 179 -13.78 -17.59 4.09
CA VAL A 179 -14.95 -16.72 3.86
C VAL A 179 -15.42 -16.81 2.41
N MET A 180 -14.52 -16.99 1.44
CA MET A 180 -14.88 -17.18 0.04
C MET A 180 -15.45 -18.59 -0.23
N SER A 181 -14.93 -19.63 0.41
CA SER A 181 -15.46 -21.00 0.27
C SER A 181 -16.80 -21.21 0.99
N ALA A 182 -17.11 -20.39 2.00
CA ALA A 182 -18.39 -20.42 2.71
C ALA A 182 -19.49 -19.59 2.01
N ARG A 183 -19.14 -18.89 0.92
CA ARG A 183 -20.04 -18.03 0.13
C ARG A 183 -20.34 -18.56 -1.28
N GLY A 184 -19.84 -19.74 -1.62
CA GLY A 184 -20.24 -20.52 -2.81
C GLY A 184 -21.09 -21.71 -2.40
#